data_AF-A0A395I0K2-F1
#
_entry.id   AF-A0A395I0K2-F1
#
_cell.length_a   1.000
_cell.length_b   1.000
_cell.length_c   1.000
_cell.angle_alpha   90.00
_cell.angle_beta   90.00
_cell.angle_gamma   90.00
#
_symmetry.space_group_name_H-M   'P 1'
#
loop_
_entity.id
_entity.type
_entity.pdbx_description
1 polymer ?
#
loop_
_entity_poly.entity_id
_entity_poly.type
_entity_poly.pdbx_seq_one_letter_code
_entity_poly.pdbx_strand_id
1 'polypeptide(L)'
;MQYSHPPSDIKPDNIFVKFRDHSLIESGYLVNVAVPLQNRSEEHYTVIPSAPLACYYFNETDHTRVDDFDIVLGDWGASSWKGRHLSKTIQPVALRAPEVLIQAPWDARTDLWNLGAVVLEVFRAVRMFSGLVPPDGHYERKQHLTEIVDLFGPLPRALLDRGDPGLVREIFDADGRVANALPMNRPGLASEAFMPGLDPSTRDEFASFLYMLMKIDPTERVSAEDLLRHPWLDAL
;
A
#
# COMPACT_ATOMS: atom_id res chain seq x y z
N MET A 1 -2.86 -5.66 29.08
CA MET A 1 -2.19 -5.70 27.77
C MET A 1 -3.18 -5.20 26.73
N GLN A 2 -3.02 -3.98 26.22
CA GLN A 2 -3.76 -3.54 25.04
C GLN A 2 -3.17 -4.29 23.85
N TYR A 3 -3.93 -5.22 23.27
CA TYR A 3 -3.63 -5.73 21.95
C TYR A 3 -3.78 -4.55 20.98
N SER A 4 -2.67 -3.89 20.64
CA SER A 4 -2.63 -3.01 19.49
C SER A 4 -2.74 -3.91 18.26
N HIS A 5 -3.90 -3.94 17.62
CA HIS A 5 -4.01 -4.53 16.29
C HIS A 5 -2.92 -3.91 15.40
N PRO A 6 -2.18 -4.72 14.62
CA PRO A 6 -1.22 -4.17 13.69
C PRO A 6 -1.97 -3.20 12.78
N PRO A 7 -1.44 -1.99 12.56
CA PRO A 7 -2.18 -1.00 11.80
C PRO A 7 -2.42 -1.49 10.36
N SER A 8 -3.69 -1.58 9.97
CA SER A 8 -4.12 -1.93 8.63
C SER A 8 -4.60 -0.68 7.88
N ASP A 9 -4.04 -0.50 6.69
CA ASP A 9 -4.36 0.49 5.67
C ASP A 9 -4.30 -0.28 4.32
N ILE A 10 -4.52 0.34 3.17
CA ILE A 10 -4.48 -0.33 1.86
C ILE A 10 -3.14 -1.07 1.70
N LYS A 11 -3.20 -2.40 1.67
CA LYS A 11 -2.06 -3.31 1.54
C LYS A 11 -2.48 -4.54 0.76
N PRO A 12 -1.54 -5.31 0.19
CA PRO A 12 -1.89 -6.48 -0.62
C PRO A 12 -2.84 -7.46 0.09
N ASP A 13 -2.63 -7.73 1.39
CA ASP A 13 -3.46 -8.66 2.15
C ASP A 13 -4.93 -8.21 2.32
N ASN A 14 -5.24 -6.93 2.06
CA ASN A 14 -6.57 -6.36 2.23
C ASN A 14 -7.32 -6.18 0.90
N ILE A 15 -6.71 -6.58 -0.23
CA ILE A 15 -7.28 -6.52 -1.56
C ILE A 15 -7.71 -7.93 -1.97
N PHE A 16 -9.00 -8.13 -2.12
CA PHE A 16 -9.59 -9.44 -2.41
C PHE A 16 -10.16 -9.47 -3.82
N VAL A 17 -10.04 -10.62 -4.47
CA VAL A 17 -10.77 -10.93 -5.70
C VAL A 17 -12.08 -11.60 -5.32
N LYS A 18 -13.20 -11.02 -5.74
CA LYS A 18 -14.52 -11.62 -5.53
C LYS A 18 -14.73 -12.78 -6.50
N PHE A 19 -15.41 -13.82 -6.01
CA PHE A 19 -15.84 -14.91 -6.88
C PHE A 19 -16.90 -14.41 -7.87
N ARG A 20 -16.59 -14.45 -9.17
CA ARG A 20 -17.50 -14.23 -10.32
C ARG A 20 -18.52 -15.36 -10.49
N ASP A 21 -18.14 -16.60 -10.14
CA ASP A 21 -18.98 -17.79 -10.31
C ASP A 21 -18.77 -18.76 -9.13
N HIS A 22 -19.76 -18.80 -8.24
CA HIS A 22 -19.75 -19.72 -7.10
C HIS A 22 -19.93 -21.18 -7.50
N SER A 23 -20.50 -21.46 -8.69
CA SER A 23 -20.73 -22.83 -9.15
C SER A 23 -19.42 -23.60 -9.34
N LEU A 24 -18.32 -22.92 -9.68
CA LEU A 24 -16.98 -23.53 -9.78
C LEU A 24 -16.47 -24.07 -8.45
N ILE A 25 -16.84 -23.41 -7.34
CA ILE A 25 -16.53 -23.88 -5.99
C ILE A 25 -17.43 -25.07 -5.64
N GLU A 26 -18.72 -24.99 -5.97
CA GLU A 26 -19.70 -26.04 -5.72
C GLU A 26 -19.39 -27.33 -6.49
N SER A 27 -19.09 -27.22 -7.78
CA SER A 27 -18.80 -28.34 -8.67
C SER A 27 -17.38 -28.88 -8.56
N GLY A 28 -16.47 -28.15 -7.89
CA GLY A 28 -15.08 -28.54 -7.71
C GLY A 28 -14.75 -28.90 -6.25
N TYR A 29 -14.64 -27.87 -5.41
CA TYR A 29 -14.22 -28.00 -4.02
C TYR A 29 -15.25 -28.73 -3.15
N LEU A 30 -16.52 -28.30 -3.20
CA LEU A 30 -17.57 -28.84 -2.33
C LEU A 30 -18.04 -30.25 -2.70
N VAL A 31 -17.63 -30.77 -3.86
CA VAL A 31 -17.84 -32.18 -4.23
C VAL A 31 -17.09 -33.12 -3.29
N ASN A 32 -15.88 -32.74 -2.90
CA ASN A 32 -15.00 -33.58 -2.09
C ASN A 32 -14.86 -33.10 -0.65
N VAL A 33 -15.31 -31.88 -0.34
CA VAL A 33 -15.22 -31.27 0.98
C VAL A 33 -16.62 -30.93 1.48
N ALA A 34 -17.06 -31.62 2.53
CA ALA A 34 -18.33 -31.34 3.17
C ALA A 34 -18.32 -29.93 3.80
N VAL A 35 -19.41 -29.18 3.61
CA VAL A 35 -19.59 -27.89 4.27
C VAL A 35 -19.62 -28.12 5.79
N PRO A 36 -18.66 -27.57 6.55
CA PRO A 36 -18.64 -27.74 8.00
C PRO A 36 -19.86 -27.06 8.63
N LEU A 37 -20.57 -27.78 9.49
CA LEU A 37 -21.67 -27.23 10.27
C LEU A 37 -21.10 -26.48 11.47
N GLN A 38 -21.43 -25.19 11.60
CA GLN A 38 -21.10 -24.41 12.78
C GLN A 38 -22.32 -24.27 13.67
N ASN A 39 -22.19 -24.71 14.91
CA ASN A 39 -23.21 -24.48 15.93
C ASN A 39 -22.80 -23.30 16.80
N ARG A 40 -23.58 -22.21 16.72
CA ARG A 40 -23.36 -20.97 17.49
C ARG A 40 -23.52 -21.13 19.00
N SER A 41 -24.06 -22.27 19.44
CA SER A 41 -24.26 -22.60 20.85
C SER A 41 -23.17 -23.52 21.42
N GLU A 42 -22.12 -23.83 20.66
CA GLU A 42 -20.98 -24.63 21.14
C GLU A 42 -20.16 -23.86 22.20
N GLU A 43 -19.82 -24.51 23.31
CA GLU A 43 -18.91 -23.95 24.33
C GLU A 43 -17.47 -23.78 23.81
N HIS A 44 -17.06 -24.65 22.88
CA HIS A 44 -15.76 -24.59 22.23
C HIS A 44 -15.96 -24.55 20.72
N TYR A 45 -15.57 -23.45 20.10
CA TYR A 45 -15.77 -23.24 18.67
C TYR A 45 -14.93 -24.21 17.83
N THR A 46 -15.59 -24.97 16.97
CA THR A 46 -14.91 -25.80 15.99
C THR A 46 -14.21 -24.92 14.94
N VAL A 47 -12.88 -24.96 14.90
CA VAL A 47 -12.07 -24.20 13.94
C VAL A 47 -12.27 -24.78 12.54
N ILE A 48 -12.74 -23.96 11.60
CA ILE A 48 -12.73 -24.31 10.18
C ILE A 48 -11.35 -23.98 9.62
N PRO A 49 -10.58 -24.96 9.14
CA PRO A 49 -9.31 -24.68 8.49
C PRO A 49 -9.55 -23.92 7.18
N SER A 50 -8.75 -22.88 6.93
CA SER A 50 -8.75 -22.22 5.62
C SER A 50 -8.18 -23.16 4.56
N ALA A 51 -8.76 -23.10 3.36
CA ALA A 51 -8.31 -23.90 2.22
C ALA A 51 -8.04 -23.00 1.00
N PRO A 52 -6.96 -23.24 0.25
CA PRO A 52 -6.71 -22.50 -0.98
C PRO A 52 -7.72 -22.93 -2.05
N LEU A 53 -8.51 -21.97 -2.53
CA LEU A 53 -9.46 -22.19 -3.64
C LEU A 53 -8.88 -21.77 -5.00
N ALA A 54 -7.63 -21.31 -5.03
CA ALA A 54 -7.04 -20.72 -6.22
C ALA A 54 -7.05 -21.67 -7.44
N CYS A 55 -6.78 -22.96 -7.25
CA CYS A 55 -6.77 -23.94 -8.34
C CYS A 55 -8.15 -24.17 -9.00
N TYR A 56 -9.24 -23.79 -8.34
CA TYR A 56 -10.60 -23.88 -8.90
C TYR A 56 -11.02 -22.57 -9.57
N TYR A 57 -10.34 -21.46 -9.28
CA TYR A 57 -10.78 -20.11 -9.60
C TYR A 57 -9.83 -19.32 -10.52
N PHE A 58 -8.55 -19.70 -10.55
CA PHE A 58 -7.50 -19.12 -11.38
C PHE A 58 -6.82 -20.25 -12.17
N ASN A 59 -7.38 -20.58 -13.33
CA ASN A 59 -6.79 -21.53 -14.27
C ASN A 59 -6.01 -20.80 -15.39
N GLU A 60 -5.39 -21.56 -16.30
CA GLU A 60 -4.57 -20.99 -17.38
C GLU A 60 -5.32 -20.03 -18.31
N THR A 61 -6.63 -20.19 -18.44
CA THR A 61 -7.46 -19.32 -19.28
C THR A 61 -7.86 -18.02 -18.59
N ASP A 62 -7.76 -17.93 -17.26
CA ASP A 62 -8.13 -16.73 -16.51
C ASP A 62 -7.07 -15.62 -16.63
N HIS A 63 -5.84 -15.95 -17.03
CA HIS A 63 -4.78 -14.97 -17.26
C HIS A 63 -5.14 -13.95 -18.35
N THR A 64 -6.01 -14.32 -19.28
CA THR A 64 -6.47 -13.43 -20.36
C THR A 64 -7.77 -12.71 -20.01
N ARG A 65 -8.32 -12.93 -18.82
CA ARG A 65 -9.62 -12.43 -18.35
C ARG A 65 -9.50 -11.64 -17.06
N VAL A 66 -8.34 -11.06 -16.80
CA VAL A 66 -8.06 -10.32 -15.56
C VAL A 66 -9.05 -9.16 -15.38
N ASP A 67 -9.48 -8.54 -16.48
CA ASP A 67 -10.45 -7.44 -16.48
C ASP A 67 -11.86 -7.85 -16.01
N ASP A 68 -12.16 -9.15 -15.99
CA ASP A 68 -13.43 -9.68 -15.48
C ASP A 68 -13.44 -9.79 -13.94
N PHE A 69 -12.32 -9.56 -13.26
CA PHE A 69 -12.24 -9.71 -11.81
C PHE A 69 -12.81 -8.49 -11.07
N ASP A 70 -13.83 -8.74 -10.26
CA ASP A 70 -14.33 -7.82 -9.26
C ASP A 70 -13.31 -7.74 -8.10
N ILE A 71 -12.71 -6.58 -7.87
CA ILE A 71 -11.80 -6.33 -6.76
C ILE A 71 -12.54 -5.64 -5.61
N VAL A 72 -12.33 -6.12 -4.37
CA VAL A 72 -12.95 -5.53 -3.16
C VAL A 72 -11.93 -5.30 -2.06
N LEU A 73 -12.10 -4.21 -1.31
CA LEU A 73 -11.34 -3.95 -0.09
C LEU A 73 -11.99 -4.64 1.12
N GLY A 74 -11.17 -5.28 1.94
CA GLY A 74 -11.60 -5.95 3.16
C GLY A 74 -10.71 -5.61 4.37
N ASP A 75 -10.88 -6.37 5.44
CA ASP A 75 -10.15 -6.22 6.70
C ASP A 75 -10.16 -4.80 7.29
N TRP A 76 -11.36 -4.33 7.63
CA TRP A 76 -11.63 -3.03 8.25
C TRP A 76 -11.30 -2.99 9.75
N GLY A 77 -10.57 -3.97 10.28
CA GLY A 77 -10.32 -4.15 11.72
C GLY A 77 -9.51 -3.03 12.38
N ALA A 78 -8.68 -2.31 11.60
CA ALA A 78 -7.92 -1.15 12.09
C ALA A 78 -8.39 0.19 11.50
N SER A 79 -9.50 0.21 10.76
CA SER A 79 -10.03 1.42 10.16
C SER A 79 -10.50 2.41 11.23
N SER A 80 -10.27 3.70 10.99
CA SER A 80 -10.60 4.78 11.91
C SER A 80 -11.43 5.85 11.22
N TRP A 81 -12.32 6.51 11.96
CA TRP A 81 -13.03 7.68 11.46
C TRP A 81 -12.07 8.87 11.38
N LYS A 82 -12.23 9.74 10.38
CA LYS A 82 -11.39 10.95 10.20
C LYS A 82 -11.28 11.83 11.45
N GLY A 83 -12.33 11.90 12.26
CA GLY A 83 -12.34 12.68 13.52
C GLY A 83 -12.02 11.88 14.78
N ARG A 84 -11.78 10.57 14.68
CA ARG A 84 -11.58 9.66 15.82
C ARG A 84 -10.55 8.60 15.46
N HIS A 85 -9.27 8.98 15.52
CA HIS A 85 -8.16 8.06 15.27
C HIS A 85 -7.96 7.10 16.44
N LEU A 86 -7.82 5.80 16.13
CA LEU A 86 -7.58 4.76 17.13
C LEU A 86 -6.11 4.65 17.55
N SER A 87 -5.18 5.09 16.69
CA SER A 87 -3.74 5.06 16.91
C SER A 87 -3.08 6.26 16.22
N LYS A 88 -1.91 6.69 16.69
CA LYS A 88 -1.07 7.67 15.96
C LYS A 88 -0.25 7.01 14.86
N THR A 89 0.15 5.76 15.07
CA THR A 89 0.90 4.96 14.11
C THR A 89 -0.07 4.09 13.36
N ILE A 90 -0.18 4.33 12.06
CA ILE A 90 -0.94 3.52 11.11
C ILE A 90 0.01 2.90 10.07
N GLN A 91 -0.56 2.14 9.13
CA GLN A 91 0.09 1.51 7.99
C GLN A 91 1.13 0.42 8.30
N PRO A 92 1.23 -0.60 7.43
CA PRO A 92 2.40 -1.46 7.36
C PRO A 92 3.68 -0.65 7.19
N VAL A 93 4.78 -1.13 7.78
CA VAL A 93 6.05 -0.40 7.86
C VAL A 93 6.53 0.14 6.50
N ALA A 94 6.50 -0.69 5.47
CA ALA A 94 6.96 -0.35 4.11
C ALA A 94 6.00 0.56 3.31
N LEU A 95 4.77 0.74 3.79
CA LEU A 95 3.74 1.57 3.15
C LEU A 95 3.53 2.89 3.89
N ARG A 96 4.27 3.16 4.97
CA ARG A 96 4.03 4.36 5.77
C ARG A 96 4.24 5.65 4.96
N ALA A 97 3.22 6.51 4.99
CA ALA A 97 3.26 7.83 4.37
C ALA A 97 4.23 8.77 5.12
N PRO A 98 4.79 9.79 4.44
CA PRO A 98 5.77 10.70 5.05
C PRO A 98 5.21 11.40 6.30
N GLU A 99 3.96 11.85 6.28
CA GLU A 99 3.29 12.47 7.44
C GLU A 99 3.20 11.52 8.64
N VAL A 100 3.01 10.21 8.42
CA VAL A 100 2.97 9.20 9.48
C VAL A 100 4.38 8.94 10.02
N LEU A 101 5.39 8.89 9.13
CA LEU A 101 6.78 8.69 9.52
C LEU A 101 7.33 9.83 10.38
N ILE A 102 6.96 11.08 10.07
CA ILE A 102 7.34 12.27 10.86
C ILE A 102 6.39 12.57 12.02
N GLN A 103 5.35 11.75 12.23
CA GLN A 103 4.32 11.94 13.26
C GLN A 103 3.54 13.26 13.14
N ALA A 104 3.36 13.76 11.92
CA ALA A 104 2.42 14.84 11.62
C ALA A 104 0.96 14.33 11.66
N PRO A 105 -0.03 15.25 11.79
CA PRO A 105 -1.43 14.89 11.62
C PRO A 105 -1.67 14.26 10.25
N TRP A 106 -2.45 13.18 10.24
CA TRP A 106 -2.80 12.43 9.05
C TRP A 106 -4.32 12.33 8.90
N ASP A 107 -4.79 12.08 7.68
CA ASP A 107 -6.19 11.79 7.36
C ASP A 107 -6.29 10.72 6.27
N ALA A 108 -7.48 10.48 5.70
CA ALA A 108 -7.72 9.45 4.68
C ALA A 108 -6.83 9.55 3.42
N ARG A 109 -6.08 10.64 3.24
CA ARG A 109 -5.11 10.77 2.14
C ARG A 109 -3.88 9.87 2.33
N THR A 110 -3.68 9.30 3.51
CA THR A 110 -2.69 8.24 3.74
C THR A 110 -2.98 6.99 2.90
N ASP A 111 -4.25 6.71 2.66
CA ASP A 111 -4.71 5.55 1.89
C ASP A 111 -4.30 5.70 0.41
N LEU A 112 -4.27 6.92 -0.12
CA LEU A 112 -3.78 7.20 -1.49
C LEU A 112 -2.29 6.96 -1.65
N TRP A 113 -1.49 7.29 -0.62
CA TRP A 113 -0.06 6.95 -0.61
C TRP A 113 0.14 5.43 -0.63
N ASN A 114 -0.68 4.71 0.15
CA ASN A 114 -0.66 3.25 0.20
C ASN A 114 -1.05 2.64 -1.13
N LEU A 115 -2.11 3.15 -1.76
CA LEU A 115 -2.51 2.74 -3.09
C LEU A 115 -1.39 2.91 -4.11
N GLY A 116 -0.67 4.05 -4.13
CA GLY A 116 0.46 4.25 -5.04
C GLY A 116 1.58 3.23 -4.85
N ALA A 117 1.96 2.94 -3.62
CA ALA A 117 2.96 1.92 -3.32
C ALA A 117 2.51 0.50 -3.71
N VAL A 118 1.25 0.16 -3.44
CA VAL A 118 0.66 -1.16 -3.76
C VAL A 118 0.49 -1.37 -5.25
N VAL A 119 0.04 -0.35 -6.01
CA VAL A 119 -0.11 -0.44 -7.47
C VAL A 119 1.23 -0.78 -8.13
N LEU A 120 2.34 -0.16 -7.69
CA LEU A 120 3.67 -0.52 -8.17
C LEU A 120 4.04 -1.96 -7.80
N GLU A 121 3.78 -2.40 -6.56
CA GLU A 121 4.08 -3.76 -6.11
C GLU A 121 3.30 -4.81 -6.90
N VAL A 122 2.01 -4.57 -7.18
CA VAL A 122 1.19 -5.45 -8.03
C VAL A 122 1.73 -5.50 -9.46
N PHE A 123 2.09 -4.34 -10.02
CA PHE A 123 2.51 -4.25 -11.41
C PHE A 123 3.91 -4.83 -11.66
N ARG A 124 4.85 -4.65 -10.74
CA ARG A 124 6.28 -5.01 -10.95
C ARG A 124 6.82 -6.05 -9.99
N ALA A 125 6.05 -6.48 -8.98
CA ALA A 125 6.54 -7.28 -7.86
C ALA A 125 7.74 -6.61 -7.13
N VAL A 126 7.80 -5.27 -7.16
CA VAL A 126 8.85 -4.47 -6.53
C VAL A 126 8.25 -3.57 -5.47
N ARG A 127 8.84 -3.59 -4.28
CA ARG A 127 8.49 -2.65 -3.21
C ARG A 127 9.09 -1.28 -3.48
N MET A 128 8.27 -0.25 -3.34
CA MET A 128 8.75 1.13 -3.49
C MET A 128 9.74 1.48 -2.39
N PHE A 129 9.44 1.11 -1.15
CA PHE A 129 10.26 1.39 0.02
C PHE A 129 10.50 0.13 0.84
N SER A 130 11.65 0.09 1.49
CA SER A 130 12.06 -0.99 2.37
C SER A 130 12.37 -0.45 3.77
N GLY A 131 13.02 0.72 3.83
CA GLY A 131 13.62 1.26 5.05
C GLY A 131 14.67 0.34 5.66
N LEU A 132 15.19 -0.65 4.93
CA LEU A 132 16.12 -1.64 5.45
C LEU A 132 17.56 -1.13 5.30
N VAL A 133 18.34 -1.26 6.37
CA VAL A 133 19.74 -0.83 6.41
C VAL A 133 20.66 -2.06 6.31
N PRO A 134 21.63 -2.09 5.37
CA PRO A 134 22.66 -3.12 5.33
C PRO A 134 23.60 -3.07 6.55
N PRO A 135 24.25 -4.19 6.92
CA PRO A 135 24.21 -5.50 6.27
C PRO A 135 23.14 -6.45 6.83
N ASP A 136 22.60 -6.17 8.02
CA ASP A 136 21.69 -7.04 8.75
C ASP A 136 20.21 -6.90 8.33
N GLY A 137 19.88 -5.85 7.57
CA GLY A 137 18.57 -5.68 6.95
C GLY A 137 17.49 -5.30 7.97
N HIS A 138 17.86 -4.67 9.08
CA HIS A 138 16.88 -4.15 10.04
C HIS A 138 16.24 -2.86 9.52
N TYR A 139 15.01 -2.59 9.95
CA TYR A 139 14.29 -1.40 9.55
C TYR A 139 14.74 -0.16 10.34
N GLU A 140 15.04 0.92 9.63
CA GLU A 140 15.22 2.25 10.19
C GLU A 140 14.28 3.27 9.55
N ARG A 141 13.60 4.06 10.39
CA ARG A 141 12.75 5.18 9.93
C ARG A 141 13.54 6.19 9.09
N LYS A 142 14.76 6.51 9.49
CA LYS A 142 15.62 7.46 8.78
C LYS A 142 15.91 6.97 7.36
N GLN A 143 16.24 5.69 7.20
CA GLN A 143 16.44 5.08 5.88
C GLN A 143 15.18 5.11 5.02
N HIS A 144 14.02 4.82 5.59
CA HIS A 144 12.75 4.91 4.86
C HIS A 144 12.48 6.35 4.35
N LEU A 145 12.70 7.37 5.20
CA LEU A 145 12.59 8.76 4.78
C LEU A 145 13.63 9.16 3.74
N THR A 146 14.85 8.59 3.79
CA THR A 146 15.86 8.78 2.75
C THR A 146 15.37 8.25 1.41
N GLU A 147 14.79 7.04 1.36
CA GLU A 147 14.24 6.45 0.13
C GLU A 147 13.10 7.31 -0.45
N ILE A 148 12.25 7.87 0.40
CA ILE A 148 11.18 8.80 -0.02
C ILE A 148 11.77 10.06 -0.63
N VAL A 149 12.74 10.68 0.06
CA VAL A 149 13.36 11.94 -0.39
C VAL A 149 14.15 11.76 -1.69
N ASP A 150 14.83 10.63 -1.85
CA ASP A 150 15.59 10.31 -3.06
C ASP A 150 14.67 10.18 -4.29
N LEU A 151 13.49 9.58 -4.12
CA LEU A 151 12.57 9.30 -5.23
C LEU A 151 11.60 10.44 -5.55
N PHE A 152 11.12 11.16 -4.52
CA PHE A 152 10.07 12.18 -4.65
C PHE A 152 10.54 13.61 -4.35
N GLY A 153 11.78 13.78 -3.88
CA GLY A 153 12.34 15.08 -3.51
C GLY A 153 12.19 15.45 -2.02
N PRO A 154 12.67 16.63 -1.62
CA PRO A 154 12.69 17.04 -0.21
C PRO A 154 11.27 17.20 0.38
N LEU A 155 11.15 16.99 1.69
CA LEU A 155 9.91 17.26 2.39
C LEU A 155 9.67 18.78 2.48
N PRO A 156 8.50 19.29 2.07
CA PRO A 156 8.18 20.70 2.17
C PRO A 156 8.23 21.19 3.62
N ARG A 157 8.71 22.43 3.82
CA ARG A 157 8.83 23.00 5.17
C ARG A 157 7.49 23.03 5.93
N ALA A 158 6.41 23.34 5.23
CA ALA A 158 5.05 23.34 5.78
C ALA A 158 4.60 21.95 6.29
N LEU A 159 5.12 20.85 5.73
CA LEU A 159 4.88 19.51 6.24
C LEU A 159 5.76 19.22 7.46
N LEU A 160 7.05 19.58 7.40
CA LEU A 160 7.98 19.40 8.52
C LEU A 160 7.56 20.15 9.77
N ASP A 161 7.04 21.37 9.63
CA ASP A 161 6.56 22.19 10.76
C ASP A 161 5.31 21.57 11.45
N ARG A 162 4.62 20.64 10.79
CA ARG A 162 3.50 19.86 11.36
C ARG A 162 3.94 18.56 12.03
N GLY A 163 5.18 18.11 11.78
CA GLY A 163 5.72 16.87 12.35
C GLY A 163 6.17 17.01 13.79
N ASP A 164 6.59 15.90 14.40
CA ASP A 164 7.22 15.93 15.72
C ASP A 164 8.51 16.75 15.68
N PRO A 165 8.64 17.85 16.46
CA PRO A 165 9.78 18.77 16.34
C PRO A 165 11.12 18.13 16.68
N GLY A 166 11.13 17.16 17.61
CA GLY A 166 12.34 16.44 18.01
C GLY A 166 12.86 15.57 16.86
N LEU A 167 11.97 14.75 16.31
CA LEU A 167 12.23 13.86 15.19
C LEU A 167 12.64 14.62 13.92
N VAL A 168 11.93 15.71 13.60
CA VAL A 168 12.22 16.53 12.41
C VAL A 168 13.63 17.11 12.51
N ARG A 169 14.01 17.67 13.66
CA ARG A 169 15.33 18.25 13.89
C ARG A 169 16.45 17.20 13.88
N GLU A 170 16.16 15.97 14.28
CA GLU A 170 17.12 14.85 14.26
C GLU A 170 17.38 14.33 12.84
N ILE A 171 16.33 14.26 12.01
CA ILE A 171 16.39 13.58 10.71
C ILE A 171 16.69 14.53 9.56
N PHE A 172 16.16 15.75 9.55
CA PHE A 172 16.16 16.62 8.37
C PHE A 172 17.10 17.82 8.51
N ASP A 173 17.64 18.25 7.36
CA ASP A 173 18.34 19.53 7.22
C ASP A 173 17.39 20.69 6.92
N ALA A 174 17.95 21.89 6.70
CA ALA A 174 17.18 23.09 6.42
C ALA A 174 16.43 23.05 5.09
N ASP A 175 16.88 22.23 4.13
CA ASP A 175 16.30 22.09 2.79
C ASP A 175 15.24 20.97 2.75
N GLY A 176 14.94 20.33 3.88
CA GLY A 176 13.98 19.22 3.96
C GLY A 176 14.52 17.91 3.40
N ARG A 177 15.84 17.77 3.24
CA ARG A 177 16.50 16.50 2.93
C ARG A 177 16.91 15.80 4.21
N VAL A 178 17.16 14.49 4.13
CA VAL A 178 17.64 13.73 5.28
C VAL A 178 19.10 14.09 5.56
N ALA A 179 19.36 14.62 6.75
CA ALA A 179 20.68 15.08 7.18
C ALA A 179 21.70 13.93 7.24
N ASN A 180 22.88 14.18 6.66
CA ASN A 180 23.99 13.22 6.57
C ASN A 180 23.66 11.92 5.82
N ALA A 181 22.59 11.89 5.03
CA ALA A 181 22.30 10.75 4.16
C ALA A 181 23.24 10.76 2.95
N LEU A 182 23.76 9.59 2.58
CA LEU A 182 24.45 9.41 1.31
C LEU A 182 23.42 9.38 0.17
N PRO A 183 23.72 9.99 -0.99
CA PRO A 183 22.87 9.85 -2.17
C PRO A 183 22.68 8.37 -2.51
N MET A 184 21.43 7.92 -2.65
CA MET A 184 21.15 6.54 -3.02
C MET A 184 21.36 6.31 -4.52
N ASN A 185 21.33 7.39 -5.32
CA ASN A 185 21.44 7.36 -6.78
C ASN A 185 20.43 6.37 -7.39
N ARG A 186 19.23 6.26 -6.80
CA ARG A 186 18.20 5.37 -7.32
C ARG A 186 17.71 5.93 -8.65
N PRO A 187 17.46 5.07 -9.65
CA PRO A 187 16.80 5.52 -10.86
C PRO A 187 15.42 6.11 -10.52
N GLY A 188 15.06 7.23 -11.16
CA GLY A 188 13.74 7.84 -10.99
C GLY A 188 12.61 6.92 -11.46
N LEU A 189 11.38 7.15 -10.98
CA LEU A 189 10.22 6.31 -11.30
C LEU A 189 10.07 6.10 -12.81
N ALA A 190 10.12 7.17 -13.60
CA ALA A 190 9.95 7.14 -15.06
C ALA A 190 11.18 6.60 -15.84
N SER A 191 12.14 5.94 -15.19
CA SER A 191 13.35 5.44 -15.85
C SER A 191 13.24 3.98 -16.28
N GLU A 192 13.96 3.61 -17.34
CA GLU A 192 14.08 2.21 -17.81
C GLU A 192 14.66 1.30 -16.72
N ALA A 193 15.60 1.80 -15.92
CA ALA A 193 16.19 1.00 -14.86
C ALA A 193 15.20 0.72 -13.71
N PHE A 194 14.22 1.61 -13.48
CA PHE A 194 13.17 1.40 -12.48
C PHE A 194 12.01 0.56 -13.04
N MET A 195 11.57 0.83 -14.27
CA MET A 195 10.47 0.14 -14.94
C MET A 195 10.89 -0.44 -16.29
N PRO A 196 11.74 -1.49 -16.29
CA PRO A 196 12.25 -2.05 -17.54
C PRO A 196 11.16 -2.72 -18.40
N GLY A 197 11.28 -2.58 -19.71
CA GLY A 197 10.44 -3.25 -20.72
C GLY A 197 9.15 -2.50 -21.09
N LEU A 198 8.91 -1.31 -20.53
CA LEU A 198 7.84 -0.42 -20.96
C LEU A 198 8.34 0.54 -22.04
N ASP A 199 7.50 0.83 -23.03
CA ASP A 199 7.79 1.95 -23.92
C ASP A 199 7.78 3.28 -23.15
N PRO A 200 8.50 4.31 -23.63
CA PRO A 200 8.64 5.57 -22.89
C PRO A 200 7.31 6.25 -22.57
N SER A 201 6.32 6.22 -23.47
CA SER A 201 5.04 6.91 -23.28
C SER A 201 4.23 6.26 -22.15
N THR A 202 4.05 4.94 -22.21
CA THR A 202 3.34 4.18 -21.18
C THR A 202 4.03 4.32 -19.82
N ARG A 203 5.37 4.32 -19.82
CA ARG A 203 6.14 4.49 -18.59
C ARG A 203 5.96 5.86 -17.97
N ASP A 204 6.03 6.91 -18.77
CA ASP A 204 5.87 8.30 -18.29
C ASP A 204 4.45 8.54 -17.77
N GLU A 205 3.45 7.98 -18.43
CA GLU A 205 2.04 8.04 -18.03
C GLU A 205 1.74 7.25 -16.75
N PHE A 206 2.34 6.07 -16.59
CA PHE A 206 2.23 5.33 -15.33
C PHE A 206 2.98 6.03 -14.19
N ALA A 207 4.17 6.58 -14.46
CA ALA A 207 4.91 7.35 -13.47
C ALA A 207 4.16 8.62 -13.05
N SER A 208 3.50 9.33 -13.98
CA SER A 208 2.70 10.51 -13.64
C SER A 208 1.51 10.17 -12.74
N PHE A 209 0.87 9.01 -12.96
CA PHE A 209 -0.18 8.49 -12.07
C PHE A 209 0.36 8.27 -10.65
N LEU A 210 1.51 7.60 -10.50
CA LEU A 210 2.17 7.41 -9.20
C LEU A 210 2.54 8.74 -8.55
N TYR A 211 3.07 9.71 -9.30
CA TYR A 211 3.41 11.04 -8.78
C TYR A 211 2.18 11.84 -8.31
N MET A 212 0.99 11.58 -8.85
CA MET A 212 -0.27 12.19 -8.37
C MET A 212 -0.76 11.56 -7.07
N LEU A 213 -0.67 10.24 -6.94
CA LEU A 213 -1.00 9.49 -5.72
C LEU A 213 -0.06 9.83 -4.56
N MET A 214 1.24 9.95 -4.86
CA MET A 214 2.31 9.95 -3.87
C MET A 214 2.97 11.31 -3.71
N LYS A 215 2.16 12.38 -3.71
CA LYS A 215 2.64 13.70 -3.27
C LYS A 215 3.08 13.64 -1.82
N ILE A 216 4.23 14.25 -1.52
CA ILE A 216 4.80 14.26 -0.17
C ILE A 216 3.87 15.01 0.80
N ASP A 217 3.43 16.22 0.43
CA ASP A 217 2.41 16.90 1.23
C ASP A 217 1.05 16.24 0.99
N PRO A 218 0.39 15.68 2.02
CA PRO A 218 -0.92 15.07 1.85
C PRO A 218 -1.94 16.07 1.28
N THR A 219 -1.80 17.38 1.56
CA THR A 219 -2.74 18.40 1.04
C THR A 219 -2.69 18.58 -0.48
N GLU A 220 -1.59 18.16 -1.11
CA GLU A 220 -1.41 18.19 -2.57
C GLU A 220 -1.87 16.89 -3.27
N ARG A 221 -2.15 15.82 -2.51
CA ARG A 221 -2.72 14.59 -3.09
C ARG A 221 -4.13 14.87 -3.59
N VAL A 222 -4.40 14.51 -4.84
CA VAL A 222 -5.71 14.67 -5.47
C VAL A 222 -6.75 13.74 -4.83
N SER A 223 -8.03 14.00 -5.06
CA SER A 223 -9.09 13.10 -4.56
C SER A 223 -9.10 11.78 -5.33
N ALA A 224 -9.68 10.73 -4.74
CA ALA A 224 -9.91 9.47 -5.44
C ALA A 224 -10.73 9.66 -6.72
N GLU A 225 -11.72 10.58 -6.70
CA GLU A 225 -12.53 10.89 -7.88
C GLU A 225 -11.72 11.54 -9.00
N ASP A 226 -10.79 12.43 -8.66
CA ASP A 226 -9.92 13.07 -9.67
C ASP A 226 -8.91 12.08 -10.25
N LEU A 227 -8.45 11.11 -9.46
CA LEU A 227 -7.58 10.03 -9.93
C LEU A 227 -8.26 9.14 -10.97
N LEU A 228 -9.58 8.96 -10.89
CA LEU A 228 -10.33 8.18 -11.88
C LEU A 228 -10.27 8.80 -13.29
N ARG A 229 -10.01 10.10 -13.38
CA ARG A 229 -9.87 10.85 -14.64
C ARG A 229 -8.43 10.87 -15.16
N HIS A 230 -7.50 10.21 -14.48
CA HIS A 230 -6.12 10.19 -14.93
C HIS A 230 -5.99 9.37 -16.22
N PRO A 231 -5.28 9.86 -17.26
CA PRO A 231 -5.15 9.19 -18.55
C PRO A 231 -4.68 7.73 -18.45
N TRP A 232 -3.75 7.44 -17.54
CA TRP A 232 -3.30 6.07 -17.29
C TRP A 232 -4.41 5.08 -16.89
N LEU A 233 -5.42 5.55 -16.13
CA LEU A 233 -6.49 4.69 -15.63
C LEU A 233 -7.68 4.64 -16.60
N ASP A 234 -7.95 5.75 -17.31
CA ASP A 234 -9.02 5.90 -18.31
C ASP A 234 -10.39 5.37 -17.82
N ALA A 235 -10.73 5.63 -16.56
CA ALA A 235 -11.93 5.07 -15.93
C ALA A 235 -13.17 5.98 -16.03
N LEU A 236 -12.99 7.27 -16.33
CA LEU A 236 -14.05 8.30 -16.40
C LEU A 236 -13.81 9.33 -17.51
#